data_AF-A0A926CLT8-F1
#
_entry.id   AF-A0A926CLT8-F1
#
_cell.length_a   1.000
_cell.length_b   1.000
_cell.length_c   1.000
_cell.angle_alpha   90.00
_cell.angle_beta   90.00
_cell.angle_gamma   90.00
#
_symmetry.space_group_name_H-M   'P 1'
#
loop_
_entity.id
_entity.type
_entity.pdbx_description
1 polymer ?
#
loop_
_entity_poly.entity_id
_entity_poly.type
_entity_poly.pdbx_seq_one_letter_code
_entity_poly.pdbx_strand_id
1 'polypeptide(L)' 'MKTNVTLKLDVDLLREARVLAAEEGRSISSLVTERLEAMVRERKAFDQARRRAMARLRLGLDLGWEAPKTRDEIYER' A
#
# COMPACT_ATOMS: atom_id res chain seq x y z
N MET A 1 -9.18 -8.74 -18.89
CA MET A 1 -10.65 -8.78 -19.07
C MET A 1 -11.28 -7.88 -18.02
N LYS A 2 -12.23 -7.01 -18.39
CA LYS A 2 -12.94 -6.12 -17.44
C LYS A 2 -14.39 -6.62 -17.27
N THR A 3 -14.94 -6.47 -16.09
CA THR A 3 -16.30 -6.89 -15.74
C THR A 3 -17.05 -5.72 -15.10
N ASN A 4 -18.32 -5.53 -15.48
CA ASN A 4 -19.16 -4.48 -14.91
C ASN A 4 -19.69 -4.90 -13.53
N VAL A 5 -19.72 -3.96 -12.59
CA VAL A 5 -20.24 -4.15 -11.24
C VAL A 5 -21.28 -3.06 -10.96
N THR A 6 -22.45 -3.45 -10.46
CA THR A 6 -23.48 -2.51 -10.01
C THR A 6 -23.31 -2.25 -8.52
N LEU A 7 -23.27 -0.98 -8.12
CA LEU A 7 -23.11 -0.56 -6.73
C LEU A 7 -24.34 0.23 -6.29
N LYS A 8 -24.82 -0.03 -5.07
CA LYS A 8 -25.76 0.86 -4.39
C LYS A 8 -24.95 1.86 -3.57
N LEU A 9 -25.09 3.13 -3.86
CA LEU A 9 -24.42 4.22 -3.16
C LEU A 9 -25.48 5.13 -2.56
N ASP A 10 -25.12 5.76 -1.44
CA ASP A 10 -25.91 6.84 -0.88
C ASP A 10 -26.03 8.00 -1.89
N VAL A 11 -27.19 8.65 -1.93
CA VAL A 11 -27.50 9.68 -2.92
C VAL A 11 -26.66 10.94 -2.69
N ASP A 12 -26.44 11.33 -1.43
CA ASP A 12 -25.63 12.49 -1.10
C ASP A 12 -24.16 12.22 -1.41
N LEU A 13 -23.66 11.01 -1.09
CA LEU A 13 -22.32 10.59 -1.47
C LEU A 13 -22.12 10.62 -2.99
N LEU A 14 -23.09 10.14 -3.77
CA LEU A 14 -23.01 10.17 -5.23
C LEU A 14 -22.99 11.61 -5.77
N ARG A 15 -23.70 12.54 -5.13
CA ARG A 15 -23.70 13.96 -5.50
C ARG A 15 -22.31 14.57 -5.28
N GLU A 16 -21.71 14.36 -4.12
CA GLU A 16 -20.37 14.85 -3.82
C GLU A 16 -19.31 14.25 -4.73
N ALA A 17 -19.38 12.94 -4.97
CA ALA A 17 -18.48 12.25 -5.89
C ALA A 17 -18.57 12.79 -7.33
N ARG A 18 -19.76 13.25 -7.78
CA ARG A 18 -19.92 13.89 -9.09
C ARG A 18 -19.22 15.23 -9.17
N VAL A 19 -19.30 16.05 -8.11
CA VAL A 19 -18.62 17.34 -8.04
C VAL A 19 -17.11 17.12 -8.10
N LEU A 20 -16.59 16.24 -7.24
CA LEU A 20 -15.17 15.90 -7.22
C LEU A 20 -14.66 15.36 -8.57
N ALA A 21 -15.42 14.45 -9.18
CA ALA A 21 -15.06 13.91 -10.50
C ALA A 21 -15.01 15.01 -11.57
N ALA A 22 -15.96 15.95 -11.55
CA ALA A 22 -15.98 17.06 -12.49
C ALA A 22 -14.81 18.03 -12.28
N GLU A 23 -14.47 18.34 -11.02
CA GLU A 23 -13.31 19.18 -10.66
C GLU A 23 -12.00 18.56 -11.14
N GLU A 24 -11.85 17.24 -11.05
CA GLU A 24 -10.65 16.52 -11.50
C GLU A 24 -10.67 16.15 -13.00
N GLY A 25 -11.74 16.46 -13.74
CA GLY A 25 -11.90 16.09 -15.15
C GLY A 25 -12.01 14.57 -15.37
N ARG A 26 -12.55 13.84 -14.40
CA ARG A 26 -12.64 12.37 -14.36
C ARG A 26 -14.09 11.90 -14.35
N SER A 27 -14.29 10.62 -14.62
CA SER A 27 -15.58 9.96 -14.40
C SER A 27 -15.65 9.32 -13.01
N ILE A 28 -16.86 9.20 -12.45
CA ILE A 28 -17.09 8.49 -11.18
C ILE A 28 -16.54 7.07 -11.24
N SER A 29 -16.78 6.37 -12.35
CA SER A 29 -16.28 5.00 -12.55
C SER A 29 -14.76 4.93 -12.53
N SER A 30 -14.05 5.94 -13.05
CA SER A 30 -12.59 6.04 -12.96
C SER A 30 -12.15 6.19 -11.51
N LEU A 31 -12.75 7.13 -10.76
CA LEU A 31 -12.43 7.37 -9.35
C LEU A 31 -12.62 6.11 -8.49
N VAL A 32 -13.76 5.42 -8.67
CA VAL A 32 -14.06 4.18 -7.93
C VAL A 32 -13.06 3.07 -8.32
N THR A 33 -12.74 2.95 -9.61
CA THR A 33 -11.77 1.95 -10.09
C THR A 33 -10.38 2.20 -9.49
N GLU A 34 -9.89 3.44 -9.57
CA GLU A 34 -8.57 3.82 -9.04
C GLU A 34 -8.49 3.59 -7.53
N ARG A 35 -9.55 3.94 -6.79
CA ARG A 35 -9.61 3.71 -5.34
C ARG A 35 -9.57 2.22 -5.00
N LEU A 36 -10.32 1.39 -5.73
CA LEU A 36 -10.29 -0.07 -5.56
C LEU A 36 -8.92 -0.66 -5.90
N GLU A 37 -8.30 -0.21 -6.98
CA GLU A 37 -6.94 -0.62 -7.36
C GLU A 37 -5.93 -0.25 -6.29
N ALA A 38 -6.02 0.95 -5.73
CA ALA A 38 -5.17 1.40 -4.63
C ALA A 38 -5.30 0.50 -3.40
N MET A 39 -6.53 0.17 -2.98
CA MET A 39 -6.78 -0.74 -1.85
C MET A 39 -6.19 -2.12 -2.06
N VAL A 40 -6.38 -2.70 -3.25
CA VAL A 40 -5.85 -4.02 -3.59
C VAL A 40 -4.32 -3.98 -3.62
N ARG A 41 -3.74 -2.92 -4.18
CA ARG A 41 -2.28 -2.72 -4.27
C ARG A 41 -1.66 -2.59 -2.90
N GLU A 42 -2.23 -1.78 -2.03
CA GLU A 42 -1.76 -1.59 -0.65
C GLU A 42 -1.74 -2.92 0.13
N ARG A 43 -2.84 -3.67 0.06
CA ARG A 43 -2.92 -5.00 0.69
C ARG A 43 -1.86 -5.96 0.15
N LYS A 44 -1.70 -6.03 -1.18
CA LYS A 44 -0.69 -6.89 -1.82
C LYS A 44 0.74 -6.46 -1.46
N ALA A 45 1.01 -5.16 -1.43
CA ALA A 45 2.32 -4.62 -1.10
C ALA A 45 2.74 -4.99 0.32
N PHE A 46 1.82 -4.88 1.28
CA PHE A 46 2.05 -5.32 2.66
C PHE A 46 2.35 -6.83 2.73
N ASP A 47 1.51 -7.66 2.12
CA ASP A 47 1.71 -9.12 2.14
C ASP A 47 3.04 -9.53 1.48
N GLN A 48 3.41 -8.89 0.37
CA GLN A 48 4.70 -9.12 -0.28
C GLN A 48 5.87 -8.65 0.59
N ALA A 49 5.78 -7.47 1.20
CA ALA A 49 6.80 -6.97 2.12
C ALA A 49 6.98 -7.91 3.32
N ARG A 50 5.88 -8.38 3.93
CA ARG A 50 5.89 -9.35 5.02
C ARG A 50 6.59 -10.64 4.61
N ARG A 51 6.24 -11.21 3.46
CA ARG A 51 6.88 -12.44 2.95
C ARG A 51 8.38 -12.26 2.73
N ARG A 52 8.79 -11.14 2.12
CA ARG A 52 10.22 -10.81 1.91
C ARG A 52 10.98 -10.67 3.23
N ALA A 53 10.40 -9.95 4.20
CA ALA A 53 11.01 -9.77 5.52
C ALA A 53 11.17 -11.11 6.25
N MET A 54 10.12 -11.95 6.27
CA MET A 54 10.19 -13.28 6.90
C MET A 54 11.19 -14.21 6.21
N ALA A 55 11.31 -14.15 4.88
CA ALA A 55 12.30 -14.92 4.15
C ALA A 55 13.74 -14.50 4.52
N ARG A 56 13.99 -13.19 4.66
CA ARG A 56 15.30 -12.67 5.10
C ARG A 56 15.64 -13.08 6.52
N LEU A 57 14.67 -13.05 7.44
CA LEU A 57 14.85 -13.51 8.81
C LEU A 57 15.20 -15.01 8.86
N ARG A 58 14.52 -15.83 8.05
CA ARG A 58 14.80 -17.27 7.95
C ARG A 58 16.15 -17.59 7.30
N LEU A 59 16.57 -16.78 6.32
CA LEU A 59 17.86 -16.94 5.67
C LEU A 59 19.01 -16.70 6.65
N GLY A 60 18.87 -15.72 7.56
CA GLY A 60 19.91 -15.38 8.53
C GLY A 60 21.17 -14.88 7.84
N LEU A 61 21.16 -13.62 7.38
CA LEU A 61 22.30 -13.03 6.68
C LEU A 61 23.47 -12.84 7.64
N ASP A 62 24.65 -13.34 7.25
CA ASP A 62 25.92 -12.93 7.85
C ASP A 62 26.25 -11.51 7.37
N LEU A 63 26.15 -10.54 8.28
CA LEU A 63 26.39 -9.14 7.99
C LEU A 63 27.85 -8.73 8.30
N GLY A 64 28.73 -9.69 8.57
CA GLY A 64 30.09 -9.42 9.04
C GLY A 64 30.10 -8.64 10.36
N TRP A 65 29.06 -8.83 11.18
CA TRP A 65 28.94 -8.15 12.46
C TRP A 65 29.90 -8.76 13.47
N GLU A 66 30.85 -7.94 13.93
CA GLU A 66 31.67 -8.24 15.09
C GLU A 66 31.10 -7.49 16.30
N ALA A 67 30.89 -8.20 17.40
CA ALA A 67 30.36 -7.60 18.61
C ALA A 67 31.34 -6.56 19.18
N PRO A 68 30.95 -5.28 19.33
CA PRO A 68 31.78 -4.28 19.98
C PRO A 68 31.95 -4.61 21.46
N LYS A 69 33.05 -4.16 22.05
CA LYS A 69 33.36 -4.48 23.45
C LYS A 69 32.49 -3.67 24.41
N THR A 70 32.04 -2.49 23.98
CA THR A 70 31.18 -1.59 24.76
C THR A 70 30.06 -1.01 23.91
N ARG A 71 29.00 -0.54 24.54
CA ARG A 71 27.88 0.13 23.86
C ARG A 71 28.32 1.45 23.18
N ASP A 72 29.28 2.15 23.78
CA ASP A 72 29.71 3.48 23.33
C ASP A 72 30.45 3.40 22.00
N GLU A 73 31.18 2.31 21.73
CA GLU A 73 31.80 1.99 20.44
C GLU A 73 30.80 1.92 19.26
N ILE A 74 29.49 1.74 19.53
CA ILE A 74 28.44 1.73 18.50
C ILE A 74 28.10 3.15 18.02
N TYR A 75 28.24 4.16 18.90
CA TYR A 75 27.80 5.53 18.63
C TYR A 75 28.86 6.40 17.94
N GLU A 76 30.15 6.13 18.14
CA GLU A 76 31.26 6.97 17.64
C GLU A 76 31.71 6.67 16.20
N ARG A 77 30.86 6.03 15.38
CA ARG A 77 31.22 5.55 14.05
C ARG A 77 30.86 6.51 12.92
#